data_AF-A0A399RRD2-F1
#
_entry.id   AF-A0A399RRD2-F1
#
_cell.length_a   1.000
_cell.length_b   1.000
_cell.length_c   1.000
_cell.angle_alpha   90.00
_cell.angle_beta   90.00
_cell.angle_gamma   90.00
#
_symmetry.space_group_name_H-M   'P 1'
#
loop_
_entity.id
_entity.type
_entity.pdbx_description
1 polymer ?
#
loop_
_entity_poly.entity_id
_entity_poly.type
_entity_poly.pdbx_seq_one_letter_code
_entity_poly.pdbx_strand_id
1 'polypeptide(L)' 'MIDITNLLFLTVIGLYLVLLGMILSYIYYDAELRGQNGWLITGMVFLSGTLIGTVLWLAFRPKLKPQAIPIRS' A
#
# COMPACT_ATOMS: atom_id res chain seq x y z
N MET A 1 28.59 -22.40 2.28
CA MET A 1 28.03 -22.52 0.92
C MET A 1 26.53 -22.35 1.03
N ILE A 2 25.94 -21.35 0.38
CA ILE A 2 24.48 -21.17 0.43
C ILE A 2 23.86 -22.23 -0.49
N ASP A 3 23.05 -23.12 0.08
CA ASP A 3 22.27 -24.11 -0.66
C ASP A 3 21.21 -23.40 -1.52
N ILE A 4 20.92 -23.94 -2.71
CA ILE A 4 19.92 -23.40 -3.64
C ILE A 4 18.53 -23.27 -2.99
N THR A 5 18.22 -24.15 -2.03
CA THR A 5 16.99 -24.09 -1.24
C THR A 5 16.91 -22.81 -0.41
N ASN A 6 18.02 -22.44 0.24
CA ASN A 6 18.11 -21.22 1.04
C ASN A 6 18.07 -19.97 0.16
N LEU A 7 18.70 -20.02 -1.02
CA LEU A 7 18.65 -18.93 -1.99
C LEU A 7 17.19 -18.68 -2.44
N LEU A 8 16.48 -19.72 -2.86
CA LEU A 8 15.08 -19.63 -3.28
C LEU A 8 14.18 -19.09 -2.16
N PHE A 9 14.36 -19.59 -0.95
CA PHE A 9 13.61 -19.12 0.22
C PHE A 9 13.81 -17.62 0.47
N LEU A 10 15.06 -17.15 0.45
CA LEU A 10 15.38 -15.73 0.63
C LEU A 10 14.84 -14.87 -0.52
N THR A 11 14.90 -15.37 -1.76
CA THR A 11 14.33 -14.65 -2.92
C THR A 11 12.82 -14.49 -2.79
N VAL A 12 12.11 -15.54 -2.38
CA VAL A 12 10.65 -15.47 -2.18
C VAL A 12 10.28 -14.49 -1.07
N ILE A 13 11.01 -14.51 0.06
CA ILE A 13 10.81 -13.53 1.14
C ILE A 13 11.10 -12.11 0.64
N GLY A 14 12.21 -11.91 -0.08
CA GLY A 14 12.56 -10.59 -0.62
C GLY A 14 11.48 -10.06 -1.56
N LEU A 15 10.99 -10.89 -2.47
CA LEU A 15 9.93 -10.54 -3.40
C LEU A 15 8.60 -10.24 -2.67
N TYR A 16 8.29 -11.02 -1.63
CA TYR A 16 7.15 -10.76 -0.75
C TYR A 16 7.26 -9.40 -0.05
N LEU A 17 8.42 -9.07 0.54
CA LEU A 17 8.62 -7.80 1.23
C LEU A 17 8.56 -6.60 0.29
N VAL A 18 9.07 -6.73 -0.94
CA VAL A 18 8.96 -5.69 -1.98
C VAL A 18 7.50 -5.46 -2.36
N LEU A 19 6.74 -6.53 -2.63
CA LEU A 19 5.32 -6.44 -2.95
C LEU A 19 4.51 -5.83 -1.79
N LEU A 20 4.78 -6.29 -0.57
CA LEU A 20 4.19 -5.74 0.64
C LEU A 20 4.45 -4.24 0.76
N GLY A 21 5.71 -3.82 0.59
CA GLY A 21 6.10 -2.41 0.60
C GLY A 21 5.36 -1.60 -0.47
N MET A 22 5.32 -2.09 -1.72
CA MET A 22 4.62 -1.40 -2.81
C MET A 22 3.13 -1.20 -2.52
N ILE A 23 2.45 -2.23 -2.01
CA ILE A 23 1.02 -2.15 -1.68
C ILE A 23 0.79 -1.15 -0.55
N LEU A 24 1.57 -1.21 0.52
CA LEU A 24 1.42 -0.31 1.66
C LEU A 24 1.75 1.14 1.28
N SER A 25 2.79 1.37 0.48
CA SER A 25 3.09 2.70 -0.06
C SER A 25 1.96 3.23 -0.92
N TYR A 26 1.38 2.40 -1.81
CA TYR A 26 0.20 2.79 -2.60
C TYR A 26 -0.97 3.23 -1.70
N ILE A 27 -1.30 2.43 -0.69
CA ILE A 27 -2.39 2.72 0.25
C ILE A 27 -2.12 4.00 1.03
N TYR A 28 -0.88 4.21 1.49
CA TYR A 28 -0.47 5.42 2.17
C TYR A 28 -0.73 6.65 1.30
N TYR A 29 -0.22 6.66 0.07
CA TYR A 29 -0.39 7.79 -0.85
C TYR A 29 -1.86 8.00 -1.24
N ASP A 30 -2.61 6.92 -1.49
CA ASP A 30 -4.03 7.02 -1.85
C ASP A 30 -4.88 7.58 -0.69
N ALA A 31 -4.54 7.25 0.56
CA ALA A 31 -5.18 7.81 1.75
C ALA A 31 -4.88 9.30 1.92
N GLU A 32 -3.62 9.71 1.77
CA GLU A 32 -3.20 11.12 1.84
C GLU A 32 -3.88 11.99 0.77
N LEU A 33 -3.98 11.49 -0.47
CA LEU A 33 -4.68 12.19 -1.56
C LEU A 33 -6.18 12.38 -1.30
N ARG A 34 -6.78 11.48 -0.52
CA ARG A 34 -8.18 11.58 -0.08
C ARG A 34 -8.31 12.36 1.24
N GLY A 35 -7.21 12.79 1.83
CA GLY A 35 -7.16 13.57 3.06
C GLY A 35 -7.38 12.79 4.34
N GLN A 36 -7.23 11.48 4.28
CA GLN A 36 -7.20 10.62 5.46
C GLN A 36 -5.76 10.50 5.95
N ASN A 37 -5.57 10.19 7.24
CA ASN A 37 -4.24 9.94 7.78
C ASN A 37 -3.67 8.64 7.18
N GLY A 38 -2.66 8.76 6.31
CA GLY A 38 -2.06 7.65 5.59
C GLY A 38 -1.46 6.60 6.50
N TRP A 39 -0.87 6.99 7.63
CA TRP A 39 -0.31 6.05 8.62
C TRP A 39 -1.40 5.19 9.27
N LEU A 40 -2.52 5.81 9.63
CA LEU A 40 -3.65 5.11 10.25
C LEU A 40 -4.24 4.08 9.29
N ILE A 41 -4.52 4.49 8.05
CA ILE A 41 -5.10 3.59 7.04
C ILE A 41 -4.13 2.47 6.67
N THR A 42 -2.86 2.80 6.43
CA THR A 42 -1.84 1.79 6.08
C THR A 42 -1.67 0.76 7.21
N GLY A 43 -1.67 1.21 8.47
CA GLY A 43 -1.65 0.33 9.63
C GLY A 43 -2.87 -0.59 9.71
N MET A 44 -4.07 -0.06 9.49
CA MET A 44 -5.31 -0.86 9.45
C MET A 44 -5.28 -1.90 8.32
N VAL A 45 -4.80 -1.52 7.13
CA VAL A 45 -4.67 -2.43 5.98
C VAL A 45 -3.64 -3.53 6.25
N PHE A 46 -2.52 -3.19 6.89
CA PHE A 46 -1.51 -4.17 7.26
C PHE A 46 -2.03 -5.19 8.29
N LEU A 47 -2.70 -4.70 9.35
CA LEU A 47 -3.18 -5.55 10.45
C LEU A 47 -4.39 -6.42 10.08
N SER A 48 -5.22 -5.99 9.14
CA SER A 48 -6.34 -6.79 8.62
C SER A 48 -5.92 -7.87 7.60
N GLY A 49 -4.62 -7.99 7.35
CA GLY A 49 -4.05 -8.79 6.28
C GLY A 49 -4.00 -7.98 4.98
N THR A 50 -2.79 -7.75 4.46
CA THR A 50 -2.52 -6.81 3.36
C THR A 50 -3.50 -6.93 2.19
N LEU A 51 -3.79 -8.15 1.72
CA LEU A 51 -4.72 -8.34 0.59
C LEU A 51 -6.16 -7.97 0.94
N ILE A 52 -6.68 -8.46 2.06
CA ILE A 52 -8.05 -8.20 2.51
C ILE A 52 -8.21 -6.71 2.84
N GLY A 53 -7.26 -6.14 3.59
CA GLY A 53 -7.22 -4.73 3.91
C GLY A 53 -7.19 -3.84 2.67
N THR A 54 -6.37 -4.19 1.68
CA THR A 54 -6.30 -3.44 0.41
C THR A 54 -7.63 -3.51 -0.35
N VAL A 55 -8.26 -4.68 -0.43
CA VAL A 55 -9.57 -4.82 -1.09
C VAL A 55 -10.64 -4.01 -0.37
N LEU A 56 -10.68 -4.07 0.97
CA LEU A 56 -11.61 -3.28 1.78
C LEU A 56 -11.38 -1.78 1.59
N TRP A 57 -10.12 -1.33 1.59
CA TRP A 57 -9.79 0.05 1.31
C TRP A 57 -10.28 0.47 -0.09
N LEU A 58 -10.02 -0.33 -1.12
CA LEU A 58 -10.45 -0.02 -2.48
C LEU A 58 -11.97 0.05 -2.62
N ALA A 59 -12.71 -0.80 -1.91
CA ALA A 59 -14.17 -0.84 -1.92
C ALA A 59 -14.80 0.35 -1.16
N PHE A 60 -14.20 0.76 -0.04
CA PHE A 60 -14.80 1.75 0.88
C PHE A 60 -14.06 3.10 0.94
N ARG A 61 -13.03 3.30 0.11
CA ARG A 61 -12.27 4.56 0.09
C ARG A 61 -13.17 5.77 -0.22
N PRO A 62 -12.98 6.91 0.48
CA PRO A 62 -13.70 8.14 0.23
C PRO A 62 -13.32 8.74 -1.14
N LYS A 63 -14.13 9.65 -1.69
CA LYS A 63 -13.81 10.32 -2.96
C LYS A 63 -12.53 11.16 -2.85
N LEU A 64 -11.83 11.34 -3.96
CA LEU A 64 -10.64 12.18 -4.01
C LEU A 64 -11.00 13.62 -3.63
N LYS A 65 -10.08 14.30 -2.93
CA LYS A 65 -10.22 15.74 -2.69
C LYS A 65 -10.24 16.47 -4.03
N PRO A 66 -11.10 17.48 -4.21
CA PRO A 66 -11.05 18.33 -5.39
C PRO A 66 -9.65 18.95 -5.50
N GLN A 67 -8.92 18.61 -6.55
CA GLN A 67 -7.65 19.27 -6.85
C GLN A 67 -7.95 20.67 -7.37
N ALA A 68 -7.26 21.69 -6.84
CA ALA A 68 -7.37 23.04 -7.37
C ALA A 68 -6.86 23.02 -8.83
N ILE A 69 -7.74 23.30 -9.78
CA ILE A 69 -7.35 23.47 -11.18
C ILE A 69 -6.74 24.88 -11.28
N PRO A 70 -5.44 25.02 -11.61
CA PRO A 70 -4.86 26.34 -11.79
C PRO A 70 -5.47 26.97 -13.06
N ILE A 71 -6.36 27.94 -12.87
CA ILE A 71 -6.88 28.76 -13.96
C ILE A 71 -5.75 29.71 -14.35
N ARG A 72 -5.15 29.53 -15.53
CA ARG A 72 -4.23 30.52 -16.09
C ARG A 72 -5.08 31.72 -16.51
N SER A 73 -4.91 32.86 -15.84
CA SER A 73 -5.45 34.17 -16.26
C SER A 73 -4.65 34.72 -17.42
#